data_AF-A0A0G0YD50-F1
#
_entry.id   AF-A0A0G0YD50-F1
#
_cell.length_a   1.000
_cell.length_b   1.000
_cell.length_c   1.000
_cell.angle_alpha   90.00
_cell.angle_beta   90.00
_cell.angle_gamma   90.00
#
_symmetry.space_group_name_H-M   'P 1'
#
loop_
_entity.id
_entity.type
_entity.pdbx_description
1 polymer ?
#
loop_
_entity_poly.entity_id
_entity_poly.type
_entity_poly.pdbx_seq_one_letter_code
_entity_poly.pdbx_strand_id
1 'polypeptide(L)'
;MPAKSLKKISFVGLGNIFNAGFGFFFLAAVARTLDLETFGKYALLSTLLLTISKIVDFGANSVYVARSIKEQNSKLSSTLFTLKVLQFLISVPISLVSLKLLNIFDGTTALIFILGILAYTMNYLFYAYFQRAEKYAEMVLLNTIPQLIKGVFALLFFTAIVTPSLNLAFGVFSLTIFAGIVLYFFLPEENKKFIFNFHGVVELFKESSPAGISQIVYESWGTLNNAIAKFTKGFGDVGILSLANKISNLFSLASLSVFAVLLPKNATRKLAGKKYDYQETALIAGAIIALAALAITGSELFITTIFGEKFSGSVRLLDILILAAAVSAIHTFIEGILSPQL
;
A
#
# COMPACT_ATOMS: atom_id res chain seq x y z
N MET A 1 -2.13 -6.82 31.06
CA MET A 1 -1.62 -5.95 29.97
C MET A 1 -1.58 -6.60 28.59
N PRO A 2 -1.06 -7.82 28.35
CA PRO A 2 -0.89 -8.36 26.99
C PRO A 2 -2.21 -8.58 26.22
N ALA A 3 -3.30 -8.93 26.91
CA ALA A 3 -4.61 -9.14 26.27
C ALA A 3 -5.21 -7.87 25.63
N LYS A 4 -4.95 -6.68 26.18
CA LYS A 4 -5.45 -5.41 25.62
C LYS A 4 -4.69 -5.02 24.34
N SER A 5 -3.37 -5.22 24.32
CA SER A 5 -2.55 -4.98 23.13
C SER A 5 -2.85 -5.98 22.02
N LEU A 6 -3.04 -7.26 22.35
CA LEU A 6 -3.42 -8.29 21.39
C LEU A 6 -4.76 -7.98 20.73
N LYS A 7 -5.77 -7.56 21.51
CA LYS A 7 -7.08 -7.15 20.95
C LYS A 7 -6.96 -5.98 19.97
N LYS A 8 -6.15 -4.96 20.29
CA LYS A 8 -5.90 -3.81 19.39
C LYS A 8 -5.18 -4.24 18.10
N ILE A 9 -4.16 -5.09 18.21
CA ILE A 9 -3.42 -5.62 17.06
C ILE A 9 -4.34 -6.47 16.17
N SER A 10 -5.10 -7.39 16.76
CA SER A 10 -6.06 -8.22 16.01
C SER A 10 -7.13 -7.38 15.33
N PHE A 11 -7.63 -6.34 15.99
CA PHE A 11 -8.61 -5.42 15.40
C PHE A 11 -8.05 -4.69 14.17
N VAL A 12 -6.86 -4.10 14.29
CA VAL A 12 -6.19 -3.42 13.15
C VAL A 12 -5.88 -4.42 12.03
N GLY A 13 -5.41 -5.62 12.37
CA GLY A 13 -5.11 -6.68 11.41
C GLY A 13 -6.34 -7.14 10.63
N LEU A 14 -7.45 -7.44 11.32
CA LEU A 14 -8.72 -7.82 10.68
C LEU A 14 -9.27 -6.69 9.82
N GLY A 15 -9.19 -5.44 10.29
CA GLY A 15 -9.57 -4.26 9.50
C GLY A 15 -8.77 -4.14 8.21
N ASN A 16 -7.45 -4.36 8.26
CA ASN A 16 -6.60 -4.33 7.06
C ASN A 16 -6.91 -5.46 6.08
N ILE A 17 -7.17 -6.69 6.56
CA ILE A 17 -7.57 -7.82 5.70
C ILE A 17 -8.91 -7.51 5.02
N PHE A 18 -9.88 -7.02 5.77
CA PHE A 18 -11.18 -6.61 5.23
C PHE A 18 -11.04 -5.52 4.16
N ASN A 19 -10.23 -4.49 4.44
CA ASN A 19 -9.93 -3.40 3.51
C ASN A 19 -9.24 -3.89 2.24
N ALA A 20 -8.30 -4.83 2.36
CA ALA A 20 -7.62 -5.46 1.23
C ALA A 20 -8.60 -6.28 0.36
N GLY A 21 -9.54 -7.01 0.98
CA GLY A 21 -10.57 -7.76 0.27
C GLY A 21 -11.46 -6.87 -0.61
N PHE A 22 -11.93 -5.74 -0.08
CA PHE A 22 -12.69 -4.77 -0.87
C PHE A 22 -11.86 -4.08 -1.96
N GLY A 23 -10.61 -3.74 -1.66
CA GLY A 23 -9.69 -3.19 -2.65
C GLY A 23 -9.42 -4.16 -3.80
N PHE A 24 -9.28 -5.45 -3.48
CA PHE A 24 -9.15 -6.54 -4.46
C PHE A 24 -10.42 -6.70 -5.28
N PHE A 25 -11.59 -6.70 -4.65
CA PHE A 25 -12.88 -6.80 -5.33
C PHE A 25 -13.07 -5.67 -6.35
N PHE A 26 -12.70 -4.44 -5.97
CA PHE A 26 -12.71 -3.30 -6.88
C PHE A 26 -11.69 -3.44 -8.02
N LEU A 27 -10.46 -3.89 -7.73
CA LEU A 27 -9.46 -4.15 -8.77
C LEU A 27 -9.96 -5.19 -9.78
N ALA A 28 -10.57 -6.27 -9.30
CA ALA A 28 -11.14 -7.32 -10.14
C ALA A 28 -12.27 -6.78 -11.02
N ALA A 29 -13.17 -5.95 -10.46
CA ALA A 29 -14.23 -5.30 -11.21
C ALA A 29 -13.66 -4.46 -12.35
N VAL A 30 -12.76 -3.51 -12.03
CA VAL A 30 -12.12 -2.61 -13.00
C VAL A 30 -11.40 -3.38 -14.10
N ALA A 31 -10.63 -4.41 -13.73
CA ALA A 31 -9.92 -5.26 -14.67
C ALA A 31 -10.88 -6.00 -15.60
N ARG A 32 -11.96 -6.57 -15.08
CA ARG A 32 -12.91 -7.35 -15.89
C ARG A 32 -13.68 -6.47 -16.87
N THR A 33 -14.02 -5.24 -16.47
CA THR A 33 -14.87 -4.36 -17.25
C THR A 33 -14.14 -3.45 -18.24
N LEU A 34 -12.92 -2.98 -17.93
CA LEU A 34 -12.14 -2.15 -18.86
C LEU A 34 -11.43 -3.02 -19.90
N ASP A 35 -11.21 -2.53 -21.12
CA ASP A 35 -10.30 -3.20 -22.04
C ASP A 35 -8.85 -3.19 -21.51
N LEU A 36 -7.99 -4.02 -22.11
CA LEU A 36 -6.64 -4.24 -21.61
C LEU A 36 -5.78 -2.96 -21.62
N GLU A 37 -5.93 -2.12 -22.65
CA GLU A 37 -5.15 -0.88 -22.78
C GLU A 37 -5.60 0.15 -21.74
N THR A 38 -6.91 0.34 -21.60
CA THR A 38 -7.48 1.27 -20.62
C THR A 38 -7.20 0.81 -19.19
N PHE A 39 -7.25 -0.50 -18.92
CA PHE A 39 -6.80 -1.04 -17.63
C PHE A 39 -5.32 -0.77 -17.39
N GLY A 40 -4.47 -0.91 -18.41
CA GLY A 40 -3.05 -0.56 -18.33
C GLY A 40 -2.79 0.90 -17.95
N LYS A 41 -3.53 1.83 -18.54
CA LYS A 41 -3.50 3.26 -18.17
C LYS A 41 -3.95 3.47 -16.72
N TYR A 42 -5.06 2.86 -16.32
CA TYR A 42 -5.56 2.90 -14.94
C TYR A 42 -4.50 2.36 -13.96
N ALA A 43 -3.88 1.23 -14.30
CA ALA A 43 -2.91 0.57 -13.46
C ALA A 43 -1.67 1.46 -13.26
N LEU A 44 -1.14 2.05 -14.34
CA LEU A 44 -0.03 3.00 -14.28
C LEU A 44 -0.39 4.25 -13.46
N LEU A 45 -1.56 4.83 -13.68
CA LEU A 45 -2.04 6.00 -12.90
C LEU A 45 -2.16 5.67 -11.41
N SER A 46 -2.74 4.52 -11.08
CA SER A 46 -2.90 4.08 -9.69
C SER A 46 -1.55 3.88 -8.99
N THR A 47 -0.58 3.23 -9.65
CA THR A 47 0.75 3.00 -9.07
C THR A 47 1.54 4.30 -8.99
N LEU A 48 1.48 5.14 -10.02
CA LEU A 48 2.14 6.45 -10.02
C LEU A 48 1.60 7.34 -8.90
N LEU A 49 0.28 7.37 -8.69
CA LEU A 49 -0.35 8.12 -7.60
C LEU A 49 0.14 7.62 -6.25
N LEU A 50 0.18 6.30 -6.04
CA LEU A 50 0.69 5.73 -4.80
C LEU A 50 2.17 6.09 -4.58
N THR A 51 3.02 5.95 -5.59
CA THR A 51 4.44 6.33 -5.52
C THR A 51 4.62 7.81 -5.17
N ILE A 52 3.93 8.71 -5.88
CA ILE A 52 4.01 10.15 -5.61
C ILE A 52 3.45 10.49 -4.23
N SER A 53 2.41 9.80 -3.76
CA SER A 53 1.87 9.99 -2.41
C SER A 53 2.91 9.73 -1.32
N LYS A 54 3.94 8.89 -1.58
CA LYS A 54 5.04 8.66 -0.63
C LYS A 54 5.97 9.84 -0.46
N ILE A 55 5.98 10.80 -1.38
CA ILE A 55 6.65 12.10 -1.19
C ILE A 55 5.94 12.89 -0.08
N VAL A 56 4.62 12.72 0.05
CA VAL A 56 3.83 13.36 1.10
C VAL A 56 3.88 12.60 2.42
N ASP A 57 4.05 11.28 2.42
CA ASP A 57 4.30 10.55 3.68
C ASP A 57 5.73 10.80 4.18
N PHE A 58 6.72 10.48 3.33
CA PHE A 58 8.17 10.62 3.49
C PHE A 58 8.71 10.20 4.88
N GLY A 59 8.11 9.17 5.49
CA GLY A 59 8.45 8.72 6.84
C GLY A 59 8.13 9.72 7.97
N ALA A 60 7.58 10.90 7.67
CA ALA A 60 7.37 11.94 8.68
C ALA A 60 6.33 11.55 9.73
N ASN A 61 5.42 10.65 9.38
CA ASN A 61 4.38 10.16 10.28
C ASN A 61 4.96 9.34 11.44
N SER A 62 5.89 8.40 11.17
CA SER A 62 6.49 7.56 12.20
C SER A 62 7.39 8.37 13.13
N VAL A 63 8.17 9.30 12.57
CA VAL A 63 9.00 10.23 13.34
C VAL A 63 8.13 11.14 14.21
N TYR A 64 7.05 11.70 13.65
CA TYR A 64 6.10 12.50 14.41
C TYR A 64 5.51 11.73 15.60
N VAL A 65 5.02 10.50 15.37
CA VAL A 65 4.43 9.69 16.45
C VAL A 65 5.47 9.44 17.55
N ALA A 66 6.68 8.98 17.19
CA ALA A 66 7.75 8.71 18.15
C ALA A 66 8.16 9.97 18.94
N ARG A 67 8.41 11.08 18.24
CA ARG A 67 8.86 12.35 18.83
C ARG A 67 7.78 13.00 19.69
N SER A 68 6.51 12.92 19.27
CA SER A 68 5.38 13.46 20.03
C SER A 68 5.18 12.75 21.38
N ILE A 69 5.43 11.44 21.44
CA ILE A 69 5.36 10.65 22.68
C ILE A 69 6.55 10.99 23.59
N LYS A 70 7.74 11.14 23.03
CA LYS A 70 8.98 11.40 23.77
C LYS A 70 9.06 12.83 24.32
N GLU A 71 8.76 13.83 23.49
CA GLU A 71 8.98 15.24 23.82
C GLU A 71 7.75 15.94 24.42
N GLN A 72 6.56 15.34 24.29
CA GLN A 72 5.29 15.94 24.73
C GLN A 72 5.08 17.37 24.20
N ASN A 73 5.64 17.67 23.02
CA ASN A 73 5.63 18.99 22.42
C ASN A 73 4.33 19.22 21.61
N SER A 74 3.47 20.09 22.11
CA SER A 74 2.19 20.43 21.49
C SER A 74 2.31 21.11 20.12
N LYS A 75 3.47 21.74 19.80
CA LYS A 75 3.69 22.41 18.51
C LYS A 75 4.05 21.45 17.37
N LEU A 76 4.42 20.21 17.70
CA LEU A 76 4.88 19.24 16.70
C LEU A 76 3.78 18.87 15.70
N SER A 77 2.51 18.88 16.12
CA SER A 77 1.37 18.63 15.24
C SER A 77 1.23 19.68 14.14
N SER A 78 1.42 20.96 14.49
CA SER A 78 1.43 22.08 13.56
C SER A 78 2.65 22.04 12.63
N THR A 79 3.80 21.60 13.15
CA THR A 79 5.01 21.37 12.33
C THR A 79 4.79 20.25 11.31
N LEU A 80 4.19 19.12 11.72
CA LEU A 80 3.83 18.03 10.79
C LEU A 80 2.86 18.53 9.72
N PHE A 81 1.79 19.24 10.11
CA PHE A 81 0.84 19.82 9.16
C PHE A 81 1.53 20.68 8.11
N THR A 82 2.41 21.60 8.55
CA THR A 82 3.17 22.48 7.67
C THR A 82 4.06 21.68 6.71
N LEU A 83 4.75 20.65 7.22
CA LEU A 83 5.56 19.76 6.39
C LEU A 83 4.72 19.04 5.33
N LYS A 84 3.54 18.51 5.68
CA LYS A 84 2.63 17.86 4.72
C LYS A 84 2.16 18.81 3.63
N VAL A 85 1.85 20.06 3.97
CA VAL A 85 1.47 21.08 2.98
C VAL A 85 2.63 21.35 2.01
N LEU A 86 3.86 21.53 2.50
CA LEU A 86 5.02 21.73 1.65
C LEU A 86 5.28 20.52 0.73
N GLN A 87 5.20 19.30 1.26
CA GLN A 87 5.39 18.08 0.48
C GLN A 87 4.29 17.90 -0.57
N PHE A 88 3.04 18.26 -0.27
CA PHE A 88 1.97 18.30 -1.25
C PHE A 88 2.29 19.28 -2.39
N LEU A 89 2.70 20.52 -2.04
CA LEU A 89 3.06 21.53 -3.04
C LEU A 89 4.23 21.09 -3.94
N ILE A 90 5.18 20.32 -3.41
CA ILE A 90 6.27 19.72 -4.20
C ILE A 90 5.79 18.55 -5.06
N SER A 91 4.85 17.74 -4.55
CA SER A 91 4.33 16.56 -5.24
C SER A 91 3.50 16.91 -6.48
N VAL A 92 2.80 18.05 -6.47
CA VAL A 92 1.98 18.51 -7.60
C VAL A 92 2.80 18.72 -8.88
N PRO A 93 3.84 19.57 -8.95
CA PRO A 93 4.62 19.76 -10.17
C PRO A 93 5.31 18.46 -10.63
N ILE A 94 5.81 17.64 -9.70
CA ILE A 94 6.38 16.33 -10.03
C ILE A 94 5.33 15.46 -10.73
N SER A 95 4.10 15.41 -10.21
CA SER A 95 3.03 14.63 -10.81
C SER A 95 2.67 15.09 -12.21
N LEU A 96 2.57 16.41 -12.45
CA LEU A 96 2.23 16.95 -13.77
C LEU A 96 3.31 16.62 -14.79
N VAL A 97 4.59 16.73 -14.40
CA VAL A 97 5.73 16.33 -15.24
C VAL A 97 5.67 14.82 -15.54
N SER A 98 5.44 13.98 -14.53
CA SER A 98 5.35 12.52 -14.72
C SER A 98 4.19 12.12 -15.65
N LEU A 99 3.00 12.70 -15.48
CA LEU A 99 1.85 12.43 -16.35
C LEU A 99 2.14 12.79 -17.81
N LYS A 100 2.81 13.92 -18.03
CA LYS A 100 3.22 14.38 -19.37
C LYS A 100 4.26 13.45 -19.99
N LEU A 101 5.31 13.09 -19.25
CA LEU A 101 6.36 12.16 -19.72
C LEU A 101 5.80 10.77 -20.06
N LEU A 102 4.77 10.33 -19.34
CA LEU A 102 4.13 9.04 -19.56
C LEU A 102 3.04 9.06 -20.64
N ASN A 103 2.78 10.21 -21.29
CA ASN A 103 1.72 10.38 -22.30
C ASN A 103 0.32 9.96 -21.80
N ILE A 104 0.02 10.25 -20.53
CA ILE A 104 -1.28 10.00 -19.89
C ILE A 104 -1.89 11.30 -19.34
N PHE A 105 -1.40 12.43 -19.83
CA PHE A 105 -1.85 13.75 -19.41
C PHE A 105 -3.11 14.16 -20.20
N ASP A 106 -4.20 14.37 -19.48
CA ASP A 106 -5.34 15.18 -19.90
C ASP A 106 -5.84 16.00 -18.70
N GLY A 107 -6.60 17.07 -18.94
CA GLY A 107 -7.03 17.99 -17.89
C GLY A 107 -7.86 17.31 -16.78
N THR A 108 -8.67 16.31 -17.14
CA THR A 108 -9.51 15.58 -16.17
C THR A 108 -8.66 14.63 -15.34
N THR A 109 -7.81 13.82 -15.99
CA THR A 109 -6.87 12.93 -15.29
C THR A 109 -5.94 13.71 -14.37
N ALA A 110 -5.38 14.82 -14.82
CA ALA A 110 -4.50 15.67 -14.01
C ALA A 110 -5.22 16.22 -12.77
N LEU A 111 -6.46 16.68 -12.92
CA LEU A 111 -7.27 17.16 -11.80
C LEU A 111 -7.56 16.05 -10.80
N ILE A 112 -8.02 14.88 -11.27
CA ILE A 112 -8.26 13.70 -10.42
C ILE A 112 -6.98 13.29 -9.70
N PHE A 113 -5.83 13.37 -10.37
CA PHE A 113 -4.54 13.01 -9.80
C PHE A 113 -4.14 13.97 -8.67
N ILE A 114 -4.22 15.29 -8.90
CA ILE A 114 -3.90 16.31 -7.87
C ILE A 114 -4.83 16.16 -6.67
N LEU A 115 -6.13 16.02 -6.90
CA LEU A 115 -7.11 15.79 -5.84
C LEU A 115 -6.83 14.47 -5.11
N GLY A 116 -6.40 13.44 -5.82
CA GLY A 116 -5.92 12.19 -5.24
C GLY A 116 -4.74 12.41 -4.29
N ILE A 117 -3.71 13.15 -4.72
CA ILE A 117 -2.56 13.47 -3.85
C ILE A 117 -3.06 14.21 -2.60
N LEU A 118 -3.94 15.20 -2.76
CA LEU A 118 -4.52 15.94 -1.63
C LEU A 118 -5.27 15.01 -0.66
N ALA A 119 -6.06 14.07 -1.18
CA ALA A 119 -6.77 13.08 -0.38
C ALA A 119 -5.80 12.20 0.43
N TYR A 120 -4.71 11.71 -0.20
CA TYR A 120 -3.67 10.96 0.48
C TYR A 120 -2.91 11.82 1.52
N THR A 121 -2.62 13.09 1.23
CA THR A 121 -2.02 14.04 2.19
C THR A 121 -2.86 14.10 3.47
N MET A 122 -4.18 14.29 3.31
CA MET A 122 -5.11 14.33 4.44
C MET A 122 -5.17 13.00 5.17
N ASN A 123 -5.25 11.89 4.43
CA ASN A 123 -5.32 10.55 5.01
C ASN A 123 -4.08 10.25 5.85
N TYR A 124 -2.87 10.50 5.33
CA TYR A 124 -1.61 10.33 6.06
C TYR A 124 -1.54 11.22 7.31
N LEU A 125 -2.00 12.47 7.21
CA LEU A 125 -2.03 13.38 8.36
C LEU A 125 -2.96 12.87 9.46
N PHE A 126 -4.19 12.50 9.11
CA PHE A 126 -5.18 12.00 10.07
C PHE A 126 -4.72 10.68 10.67
N TYR A 127 -4.12 9.80 9.87
CA TYR A 127 -3.55 8.55 10.33
C TYR A 127 -2.51 8.79 11.43
N ALA A 128 -1.57 9.72 11.23
CA ALA A 128 -0.56 10.05 12.23
C ALA A 128 -1.17 10.62 13.51
N TYR A 129 -2.19 11.48 13.40
CA TYR A 129 -2.89 12.05 14.55
C TYR A 129 -3.65 11.00 15.37
N PHE A 130 -4.41 10.13 14.69
CA PHE A 130 -5.09 9.02 15.38
C PHE A 130 -4.11 8.02 15.97
N GLN A 131 -3.00 7.73 15.27
CA GLN A 131 -1.96 6.83 15.77
C GLN A 131 -1.33 7.34 17.05
N ARG A 132 -0.95 8.63 17.08
CA ARG A 132 -0.44 9.27 18.30
C ARG A 132 -1.45 9.21 19.44
N ALA A 133 -2.73 9.42 19.15
CA ALA A 133 -3.80 9.41 20.14
C ALA A 133 -4.31 8.00 20.50
N GLU A 134 -3.68 6.93 19.99
CA GLU A 134 -4.13 5.53 20.12
C GLU A 134 -5.59 5.28 19.69
N LYS A 135 -6.13 6.11 18.79
CA LYS A 135 -7.48 6.01 18.22
C LYS A 135 -7.51 5.02 17.05
N TYR A 136 -7.23 3.76 17.36
CA TYR A 136 -7.04 2.71 16.33
C TYR A 136 -8.31 2.37 15.53
N ALA A 137 -9.50 2.60 16.10
CA ALA A 137 -10.76 2.42 15.37
C ALA A 137 -10.86 3.41 14.20
N GLU A 138 -10.58 4.68 14.48
CA GLU A 138 -10.56 5.76 13.51
C GLU A 138 -9.45 5.58 12.47
N MET A 139 -8.28 5.07 12.88
CA MET A 139 -7.22 4.69 11.93
C MET A 139 -7.67 3.62 10.93
N VAL A 140 -8.40 2.60 11.40
CA VAL A 140 -8.94 1.55 10.51
C VAL A 140 -10.01 2.15 9.60
N LEU A 141 -10.91 2.99 10.15
CA LEU A 141 -11.99 3.64 9.40
C LEU A 141 -11.49 4.57 8.30
N LEU A 142 -10.32 5.20 8.45
CA LEU A 142 -9.69 6.00 7.38
C LEU A 142 -9.48 5.22 6.09
N ASN A 143 -9.33 3.89 6.18
CA ASN A 143 -9.20 3.00 5.04
C ASN A 143 -10.50 2.26 4.74
N THR A 144 -11.26 1.87 5.77
CA THR A 144 -12.50 1.11 5.59
C THR A 144 -13.58 1.90 4.86
N ILE A 145 -13.77 3.18 5.18
CA ILE A 145 -14.81 4.00 4.53
C ILE A 145 -14.53 4.11 3.00
N PRO A 146 -13.32 4.50 2.54
CA PRO A 146 -13.02 4.48 1.11
C PRO A 146 -13.18 3.10 0.46
N GLN A 147 -12.77 2.03 1.14
CA GLN A 147 -12.84 0.67 0.59
C GLN A 147 -14.27 0.15 0.46
N LEU A 148 -15.16 0.50 1.38
CA LEU A 148 -16.60 0.21 1.25
C LEU A 148 -17.19 0.91 0.02
N ILE A 149 -16.84 2.17 -0.22
CA ILE A 149 -17.29 2.90 -1.41
C ILE A 149 -16.75 2.22 -2.68
N LYS A 150 -15.46 1.85 -2.70
CA LYS A 150 -14.88 1.06 -3.80
C LYS A 150 -15.62 -0.27 -4.00
N GLY A 151 -16.04 -0.94 -2.92
CA GLY A 151 -16.87 -2.13 -2.95
C GLY A 151 -18.23 -1.93 -3.62
N VAL A 152 -18.90 -0.82 -3.31
CA VAL A 152 -20.17 -0.45 -3.97
C VAL A 152 -19.94 -0.24 -5.47
N PHE A 153 -18.92 0.54 -5.85
CA PHE A 153 -18.59 0.73 -7.27
C PHE A 153 -18.19 -0.57 -7.97
N ALA A 154 -17.49 -1.47 -7.29
CA ALA A 154 -17.17 -2.80 -7.82
C ALA A 154 -18.44 -3.59 -8.17
N LEU A 155 -19.43 -3.58 -7.26
CA LEU A 155 -20.73 -4.21 -7.53
C LEU A 155 -21.46 -3.55 -8.70
N LEU A 156 -21.47 -2.21 -8.77
CA LEU A 156 -22.09 -1.46 -9.87
C LEU A 156 -21.43 -1.75 -11.24
N PHE A 157 -20.10 -1.94 -11.25
CA PHE A 157 -19.36 -2.33 -12.46
C PHE A 157 -19.67 -3.77 -12.86
N PHE A 158 -19.67 -4.72 -11.93
CA PHE A 158 -19.99 -6.13 -12.23
C PHE A 158 -21.43 -6.33 -12.69
N THR A 159 -22.38 -5.57 -12.15
CA THR A 159 -23.80 -5.61 -12.53
C THR A 159 -24.12 -4.80 -13.78
N ALA A 160 -23.11 -4.16 -14.39
CA ALA A 160 -23.24 -3.29 -15.56
C ALA A 160 -24.24 -2.12 -15.39
N ILE A 161 -24.60 -1.77 -14.15
CA ILE A 161 -25.43 -0.59 -13.84
C ILE A 161 -24.67 0.69 -14.20
N VAL A 162 -23.34 0.66 -14.04
CA VAL A 162 -22.45 1.76 -14.39
C VAL A 162 -21.35 1.24 -15.31
N THR A 163 -21.24 1.82 -16.51
CA THR A 163 -20.15 1.50 -17.43
C THR A 163 -18.87 2.22 -17.00
N PRO A 164 -17.80 1.50 -16.64
CA PRO A 164 -16.57 2.12 -16.19
C PRO A 164 -15.79 2.74 -17.35
N SER A 165 -15.28 3.93 -17.11
CA SER A 165 -14.27 4.60 -17.94
C SER A 165 -12.97 4.74 -17.16
N LEU A 166 -11.87 5.09 -17.84
CA LEU A 166 -10.57 5.35 -17.19
C LEU A 166 -10.71 6.35 -16.03
N ASN A 167 -11.31 7.51 -16.31
CA ASN A 167 -11.45 8.60 -15.35
C ASN A 167 -12.39 8.23 -14.21
N LEU A 168 -13.45 7.47 -14.47
CA LEU A 168 -14.34 7.00 -13.41
C LEU A 168 -13.64 5.99 -12.51
N ALA A 169 -13.00 4.96 -13.08
CA ALA A 169 -12.30 3.94 -12.30
C ALA A 169 -11.13 4.56 -11.49
N PHE A 170 -10.33 5.43 -12.11
CA PHE A 170 -9.25 6.13 -11.43
C PHE A 170 -9.77 7.13 -10.39
N GLY A 171 -10.84 7.87 -10.70
CA GLY A 171 -11.50 8.78 -9.77
C GLY A 171 -12.06 8.07 -8.54
N VAL A 172 -12.71 6.91 -8.71
CA VAL A 172 -13.14 6.07 -7.58
C VAL A 172 -11.94 5.56 -6.80
N PHE A 173 -10.86 5.15 -7.46
CA PHE A 173 -9.64 4.72 -6.77
C PHE A 173 -9.02 5.83 -5.90
N SER A 174 -8.91 7.05 -6.44
CA SER A 174 -8.17 8.15 -5.83
C SER A 174 -9.03 9.00 -4.88
N LEU A 175 -10.22 9.39 -5.30
CA LEU A 175 -11.04 10.40 -4.61
C LEU A 175 -11.87 9.82 -3.47
N THR A 176 -12.16 8.52 -3.46
CA THR A 176 -12.87 7.90 -2.32
C THR A 176 -12.10 8.03 -1.01
N ILE A 177 -10.78 8.26 -1.06
CA ILE A 177 -9.95 8.57 0.11
C ILE A 177 -10.45 9.84 0.83
N PHE A 178 -11.04 10.81 0.10
CA PHE A 178 -11.68 11.98 0.73
C PHE A 178 -12.84 11.63 1.65
N ALA A 179 -13.47 10.46 1.50
CA ALA A 179 -14.53 10.07 2.43
C ALA A 179 -14.04 9.96 3.88
N GLY A 180 -12.73 9.77 4.08
CA GLY A 180 -12.08 9.85 5.39
C GLY A 180 -12.15 11.25 6.04
N ILE A 181 -12.53 12.31 5.31
CA ILE A 181 -12.69 13.67 5.86
C ILE A 181 -13.76 13.72 6.94
N VAL A 182 -14.76 12.85 6.89
CA VAL A 182 -15.78 12.72 7.96
C VAL A 182 -15.13 12.42 9.31
N LEU A 183 -13.96 11.78 9.32
CA LEU A 183 -13.22 11.50 10.55
C LEU A 183 -12.56 12.73 11.16
N TYR A 184 -12.56 13.88 10.47
CA TYR A 184 -12.08 15.16 11.03
C TYR A 184 -12.74 15.48 12.38
N PHE A 185 -14.03 15.21 12.53
CA PHE A 185 -14.76 15.48 13.78
C PHE A 185 -14.26 14.66 14.98
N PHE A 186 -13.61 13.52 14.70
CA PHE A 186 -13.06 12.61 15.71
C PHE A 186 -11.59 12.89 16.04
N LEU A 187 -10.94 13.82 15.32
CA LEU A 187 -9.56 14.21 15.63
C LEU A 187 -9.45 14.74 17.07
N PRO A 188 -8.29 14.57 17.73
CA PRO A 188 -8.03 15.26 18.99
C PRO A 188 -8.18 16.78 18.83
N GLU A 189 -8.69 17.49 19.85
CA GLU A 189 -8.97 18.93 19.78
C GLU A 189 -7.75 19.77 19.39
N GLU A 190 -6.57 19.39 19.88
CA GLU A 190 -5.29 20.02 19.53
C GLU A 190 -4.93 19.92 18.03
N ASN A 191 -5.48 18.93 17.32
CA ASN A 191 -5.24 18.68 15.90
C ASN A 191 -6.33 19.23 14.98
N LYS A 192 -7.46 19.71 15.53
CA LYS A 192 -8.54 20.32 14.72
C LYS A 192 -8.16 21.68 14.17
N LYS A 193 -7.22 22.38 14.82
CA LYS A 193 -6.72 23.69 14.38
C LYS A 193 -5.51 23.51 13.47
N PHE A 194 -5.71 23.79 12.18
CA PHE A 194 -4.63 23.79 11.20
C PHE A 194 -3.81 25.07 11.32
N ILE A 195 -2.69 24.98 12.05
CA ILE A 195 -1.80 26.13 12.30
C ILE A 195 -0.49 25.87 11.57
N PHE A 196 -0.03 26.85 10.79
CA PHE A 196 1.29 26.81 10.19
C PHE A 196 2.36 27.08 11.24
N ASN A 197 3.32 26.17 11.35
CA ASN A 197 4.50 26.30 12.17
C ASN A 197 5.73 25.83 11.38
N PHE A 198 6.47 26.79 10.84
CA PHE A 198 7.71 26.52 10.10
C PHE A 198 8.88 26.15 11.02
N HIS A 199 8.76 26.41 12.32
CA HIS A 199 9.80 26.04 13.28
C HIS A 199 9.88 24.51 13.42
N GLY A 200 11.09 23.96 13.27
CA GLY A 200 11.35 22.52 13.35
C GLY A 200 10.98 21.72 12.10
N VAL A 201 10.43 22.33 11.04
CA VAL A 201 10.06 21.61 9.80
C VAL A 201 11.28 20.98 9.13
N VAL A 202 12.39 21.72 9.02
CA VAL A 202 13.64 21.23 8.43
C VAL A 202 14.23 20.09 9.26
N GLU A 203 14.17 20.19 10.58
CA GLU A 203 14.66 19.15 11.49
C GLU A 203 13.83 17.87 11.33
N LEU A 204 12.48 17.99 11.38
CA LEU A 204 11.57 16.86 11.19
C LEU A 204 11.77 16.20 9.82
N PHE A 205 11.97 17.00 8.76
CA PHE A 205 12.25 16.47 7.42
C PHE A 205 13.59 15.71 7.37
N LYS A 206 14.66 16.27 7.93
CA LYS A 206 15.99 15.62 7.97
C LYS A 206 15.93 14.29 8.71
N GLU A 207 15.28 14.27 9.88
CA GLU A 207 15.10 13.07 10.70
C GLU A 207 14.29 12.00 9.96
N SER A 208 13.29 12.42 9.17
CA SER A 208 12.44 11.51 8.41
C SER A 208 13.06 11.03 7.10
N SER A 209 14.10 11.71 6.61
CA SER A 209 14.65 11.47 5.27
C SER A 209 15.17 10.06 5.00
N PRO A 210 15.86 9.35 5.93
CA PRO A 210 16.31 7.99 5.64
C PRO A 210 15.13 7.04 5.42
N ALA A 211 14.10 7.15 6.27
CA ALA A 211 12.88 6.37 6.13
C ALA A 211 12.10 6.75 4.87
N GLY A 212 11.99 8.05 4.57
CA GLY A 212 11.32 8.55 3.37
C GLY A 212 11.98 8.09 2.06
N ILE A 213 13.30 8.15 1.97
CA ILE A 213 14.05 7.65 0.81
C ILE A 213 13.83 6.15 0.64
N SER A 214 13.95 5.38 1.73
CA SER A 214 13.71 3.93 1.70
C SER A 214 12.30 3.59 1.21
N GLN A 215 11.27 4.29 1.70
CA GLN A 215 9.89 4.12 1.26
C GLN A 215 9.71 4.46 -0.22
N ILE A 216 10.28 5.57 -0.69
CA ILE A 216 10.19 5.94 -2.12
C ILE A 216 10.84 4.89 -2.99
N VAL A 217 12.05 4.42 -2.66
CA VAL A 217 12.74 3.40 -3.45
C VAL A 217 11.90 2.13 -3.55
N TYR A 218 11.37 1.65 -2.43
CA TYR A 218 10.54 0.45 -2.37
C TYR A 218 9.24 0.60 -3.19
N GLU A 219 8.51 1.69 -2.98
CA GLU A 219 7.19 1.93 -3.60
C GLU A 219 7.27 2.41 -5.05
N SER A 220 8.43 2.93 -5.48
CA SER A 220 8.65 3.33 -6.88
C SER A 220 8.86 2.13 -7.80
N TRP A 221 9.29 0.98 -7.27
CA TRP A 221 9.68 -0.16 -8.11
C TRP A 221 8.54 -0.63 -9.03
N GLY A 222 7.32 -0.75 -8.51
CA GLY A 222 6.15 -1.11 -9.32
C GLY A 222 5.85 -0.09 -10.42
N THR A 223 5.98 1.20 -10.11
CA THR A 223 5.76 2.29 -11.08
C THR A 223 6.86 2.34 -12.14
N LEU A 224 8.12 2.13 -11.76
CA LEU A 224 9.24 2.05 -12.70
C LEU A 224 9.07 0.87 -13.66
N ASN A 225 8.71 -0.31 -13.15
CA ASN A 225 8.44 -1.49 -13.98
C ASN A 225 7.30 -1.24 -14.98
N ASN A 226 6.21 -0.63 -14.51
CA ASN A 226 5.08 -0.25 -15.37
C ASN A 226 5.48 0.83 -16.41
N ALA A 227 6.33 1.80 -16.04
CA ALA A 227 6.84 2.80 -16.97
C ALA A 227 7.74 2.16 -18.05
N ILE A 228 8.63 1.26 -17.68
CA ILE A 228 9.49 0.51 -18.62
C ILE A 228 8.62 -0.31 -19.59
N ALA A 229 7.61 -1.03 -19.07
CA ALA A 229 6.66 -1.76 -19.92
C ALA A 229 5.93 -0.82 -20.89
N LYS A 230 5.48 0.35 -20.41
CA LYS A 230 4.84 1.37 -21.25
C LYS A 230 5.75 1.83 -22.39
N PHE A 231 7.03 2.10 -22.12
CA PHE A 231 7.96 2.59 -23.13
C PHE A 231 8.41 1.49 -24.11
N THR A 232 8.38 0.23 -23.70
CA THR A 232 8.86 -0.89 -24.53
C THR A 232 7.76 -1.49 -25.41
N LYS A 233 6.54 -1.63 -24.89
CA LYS A 233 5.46 -2.35 -25.61
C LYS A 233 4.08 -1.70 -25.52
N GLY A 234 3.92 -0.63 -24.73
CA GLY A 234 2.66 0.11 -24.61
C GLY A 234 1.80 -0.32 -23.43
N PHE A 235 0.58 0.24 -23.33
CA PHE A 235 -0.25 0.10 -22.12
C PHE A 235 -0.85 -1.29 -21.91
N GLY A 236 -1.07 -2.08 -22.96
CA GLY A 236 -1.57 -3.45 -22.79
C GLY A 236 -0.65 -4.32 -21.93
N ASP A 237 0.66 -4.27 -22.21
CA ASP A 237 1.67 -4.96 -21.40
C ASP A 237 1.80 -4.38 -19.98
N VAL A 238 1.52 -3.08 -19.79
CA VAL A 238 1.41 -2.51 -18.44
C VAL A 238 0.26 -3.16 -17.67
N GLY A 239 -0.88 -3.37 -18.33
CA GLY A 239 -2.02 -4.07 -17.73
C GLY A 239 -1.64 -5.48 -17.31
N ILE A 240 -0.98 -6.22 -18.21
CA ILE A 240 -0.51 -7.59 -17.97
C ILE A 240 0.47 -7.65 -16.78
N LEU A 241 1.50 -6.80 -16.79
CA LEU A 241 2.55 -6.78 -15.78
C LEU A 241 2.03 -6.29 -14.41
N SER A 242 1.23 -5.22 -14.42
CA SER A 242 0.73 -4.62 -13.18
C SER A 242 -0.26 -5.54 -12.47
N LEU A 243 -1.08 -6.29 -13.21
CA LEU A 243 -1.93 -7.32 -12.62
C LEU A 243 -1.08 -8.41 -11.95
N ALA A 244 -0.12 -8.98 -12.67
CA ALA A 244 0.76 -10.02 -12.11
C ALA A 244 1.49 -9.56 -10.83
N ASN A 245 2.03 -8.33 -10.83
CA ASN A 245 2.68 -7.73 -9.66
C ASN A 245 1.70 -7.56 -8.47
N LYS A 246 0.50 -7.04 -8.71
CA LYS A 246 -0.50 -6.83 -7.63
C LYS A 246 -0.94 -8.16 -7.01
N ILE A 247 -1.11 -9.20 -7.82
CA ILE A 247 -1.47 -10.54 -7.33
C ILE A 247 -0.31 -11.19 -6.58
N SER A 248 0.91 -11.09 -7.11
CA SER A 248 2.10 -11.61 -6.42
C SER A 248 2.27 -11.01 -5.02
N ASN A 249 2.01 -9.71 -4.85
CA ASN A 249 2.10 -9.07 -3.54
C ASN A 249 1.13 -9.66 -2.51
N LEU A 250 -0.04 -10.18 -2.93
CA LEU A 250 -0.96 -10.89 -2.02
C LEU A 250 -0.35 -12.21 -1.53
N PHE A 251 0.35 -12.93 -2.42
CA PHE A 251 1.09 -14.14 -2.04
C PHE A 251 2.27 -13.81 -1.12
N SER A 252 2.97 -12.69 -1.35
CA SER A 252 4.01 -12.22 -0.44
C SER A 252 3.47 -11.93 0.97
N LEU A 253 2.26 -11.38 1.11
CA LEU A 253 1.61 -11.15 2.41
C LEU A 253 1.29 -12.45 3.16
N ALA A 254 0.82 -13.48 2.44
CA ALA A 254 0.61 -14.80 3.01
C ALA A 254 1.92 -15.38 3.55
N SER A 255 3.02 -15.20 2.80
CA SER A 255 4.35 -15.63 3.24
C SER A 255 4.89 -14.82 4.43
N LEU A 256 4.66 -13.51 4.50
CA LEU A 256 5.05 -12.67 5.63
C LEU A 256 4.30 -13.02 6.92
N SER A 257 3.05 -13.48 6.81
CA SER A 257 2.24 -13.90 7.95
C SER A 257 2.82 -15.14 8.64
N VAL A 258 3.41 -16.06 7.87
CA VAL A 258 4.15 -17.22 8.40
C VAL A 258 5.36 -16.75 9.23
N PHE A 259 6.10 -15.74 8.77
CA PHE A 259 7.24 -15.19 9.52
C PHE A 259 6.86 -14.49 10.81
N ALA A 260 5.77 -13.71 10.80
CA ALA A 260 5.31 -13.00 11.99
C ALA A 260 5.01 -13.94 13.18
N VAL A 261 4.61 -15.18 12.91
CA VAL A 261 4.30 -16.19 13.94
C VAL A 261 5.55 -16.93 14.43
N LEU A 262 6.52 -17.18 13.54
CA LEU A 262 7.66 -18.05 13.81
C LEU A 262 8.87 -17.31 14.40
N LEU A 263 9.05 -16.04 14.02
CA LEU A 263 10.18 -15.23 14.47
C LEU A 263 10.22 -15.06 16.01
N PRO A 264 9.10 -14.77 16.70
CA PRO A 264 9.08 -14.73 18.18
C PRO A 264 9.37 -16.08 18.84
N LYS A 265 8.89 -17.19 18.25
CA LYS A 265 9.15 -18.55 18.76
C LYS A 265 10.65 -18.89 18.68
N ASN A 266 11.30 -18.56 17.57
CA ASN A 266 12.72 -18.80 17.39
C ASN A 266 13.59 -17.91 18.29
N ALA A 267 13.26 -16.63 18.43
CA ALA A 267 13.94 -15.74 19.37
C ALA A 267 13.86 -16.25 20.83
N THR A 268 12.68 -16.74 21.25
CA THR A 268 12.47 -17.30 22.59
C THR A 268 13.29 -18.57 22.83
N ARG A 269 13.45 -19.43 21.81
CA ARG A 269 14.28 -20.64 21.89
C ARG A 269 15.78 -20.32 21.97
N LYS A 270 16.24 -19.30 21.24
CA LYS A 270 17.63 -18.79 21.28
C LYS A 270 17.96 -18.25 22.66
N LEU A 271 17.07 -17.46 23.26
CA LEU A 271 17.19 -16.97 24.65
C LEU A 271 17.25 -18.13 25.68
N ALA A 272 16.55 -19.22 25.42
CA ALA A 272 16.57 -20.41 26.27
C ALA A 272 17.79 -21.34 26.04
N GLY A 273 18.78 -20.93 25.22
CA GLY A 273 19.98 -21.72 24.92
C GLY A 273 19.71 -23.02 24.15
N LYS A 274 18.51 -23.17 23.55
CA LYS A 274 18.15 -24.37 22.79
C LYS A 274 18.75 -24.29 21.39
N LYS A 275 19.27 -25.42 20.89
CA LYS A 275 19.79 -25.54 19.52
C LYS A 275 18.68 -25.23 18.50
N TYR A 276 19.11 -24.71 17.37
CA TYR A 276 18.24 -24.33 16.26
C TYR A 276 17.51 -25.55 15.67
N ASP A 277 16.23 -25.38 15.32
CA ASP A 277 15.42 -26.44 14.72
C ASP A 277 15.45 -26.35 13.19
N TYR A 278 16.47 -27.00 12.62
CA TYR A 278 16.63 -27.11 11.17
C TYR A 278 15.50 -27.93 10.52
N GLN A 279 14.83 -28.81 11.26
CA GLN A 279 13.71 -29.61 10.73
C GLN A 279 12.46 -28.76 10.58
N GLU A 280 12.12 -27.96 11.59
CA GLU A 280 11.02 -26.98 11.52
C GLU A 280 11.27 -26.00 10.36
N THR A 281 12.52 -25.55 10.20
CA THR A 281 12.92 -24.64 9.11
C THR A 281 12.76 -25.24 7.72
N ALA A 282 13.24 -26.48 7.54
CA ALA A 282 13.09 -27.20 6.28
C ALA A 282 11.62 -27.49 5.97
N LEU A 283 10.81 -27.80 7.00
CA LEU A 283 9.37 -28.04 6.86
C LEU A 283 8.63 -26.76 6.43
N ILE A 284 8.96 -25.61 7.01
CA ILE A 284 8.37 -24.31 6.63
C ILE A 284 8.79 -23.90 5.22
N ALA A 285 10.08 -24.00 4.89
CA ALA A 285 10.56 -23.72 3.54
C ALA A 285 9.90 -24.64 2.51
N GLY A 286 9.77 -25.93 2.82
CA GLY A 286 9.02 -26.90 2.03
C GLY A 286 7.54 -26.54 1.88
N ALA A 287 6.89 -26.08 2.95
CA ALA A 287 5.50 -25.62 2.92
C ALA A 287 5.33 -24.36 2.05
N ILE A 288 6.27 -23.40 2.10
CA ILE A 288 6.25 -22.20 1.25
C ILE A 288 6.42 -22.60 -0.22
N ILE A 289 7.35 -23.51 -0.53
CA ILE A 289 7.53 -24.03 -1.90
C ILE A 289 6.28 -24.78 -2.36
N ALA A 290 5.68 -25.61 -1.51
CA ALA A 290 4.45 -26.33 -1.84
C ALA A 290 3.27 -25.37 -2.10
N LEU A 291 3.12 -24.33 -1.27
CA LEU A 291 2.12 -23.28 -1.49
C LEU A 291 2.37 -22.52 -2.79
N ALA A 292 3.63 -22.21 -3.12
CA ALA A 292 4.00 -21.58 -4.37
C ALA A 292 3.66 -22.48 -5.58
N ALA A 293 3.96 -23.77 -5.49
CA ALA A 293 3.61 -24.74 -6.53
C ALA A 293 2.09 -24.84 -6.73
N LEU A 294 1.32 -24.94 -5.63
CA LEU A 294 -0.14 -24.92 -5.69
C LEU A 294 -0.67 -23.62 -6.32
N ALA A 295 -0.12 -22.48 -5.92
CA ALA A 295 -0.50 -21.18 -6.46
C ALA A 295 -0.20 -21.06 -7.96
N ILE A 296 0.95 -21.58 -8.43
CA ILE A 296 1.30 -21.66 -9.85
C ILE A 296 0.31 -22.56 -10.61
N THR A 297 0.01 -23.75 -10.09
CA THR A 297 -0.95 -24.65 -10.76
C THR A 297 -2.36 -24.07 -10.86
N GLY A 298 -2.76 -23.24 -9.90
CA GLY A 298 -4.06 -22.57 -9.88
C GLY A 298 -4.06 -21.18 -10.53
N SER A 299 -2.91 -20.64 -10.93
CA SER A 299 -2.76 -19.22 -11.32
C SER A 299 -3.55 -18.92 -12.60
N GLU A 300 -3.51 -19.81 -13.59
CA GLU A 300 -4.24 -19.67 -14.85
C GLU A 300 -5.75 -19.63 -14.63
N LEU A 301 -6.29 -20.61 -13.90
CA LEU A 301 -7.71 -20.67 -13.56
C LEU A 301 -8.14 -19.44 -12.77
N PHE A 302 -7.33 -19.02 -11.80
CA PHE A 302 -7.63 -17.84 -10.98
C PHE A 302 -7.65 -16.56 -11.82
N ILE A 303 -6.63 -16.33 -12.66
CA ILE A 303 -6.53 -15.11 -13.47
C ILE A 303 -7.67 -15.02 -14.48
N THR A 304 -7.90 -16.10 -15.23
CA THR A 304 -8.95 -16.14 -16.27
C THR A 304 -10.35 -16.03 -15.65
N THR A 305 -10.61 -16.71 -14.53
CA THR A 305 -11.91 -16.70 -13.86
C THR A 305 -12.22 -15.35 -13.23
N ILE A 306 -11.25 -14.72 -12.55
CA ILE A 306 -11.50 -13.47 -11.81
C ILE A 306 -11.37 -12.25 -12.72
N PHE A 307 -10.27 -12.14 -13.47
CA PHE A 307 -9.92 -10.93 -14.23
C PHE A 307 -10.29 -11.02 -15.72
N GLY A 308 -10.49 -12.23 -16.24
CA GLY A 308 -10.88 -12.49 -17.63
C GLY A 308 -9.71 -12.93 -18.53
N GLU A 309 -10.04 -13.57 -19.66
CA GLU A 309 -9.07 -14.19 -20.57
C GLU A 309 -8.06 -13.22 -21.20
N LYS A 310 -8.42 -11.93 -21.31
CA LYS A 310 -7.53 -10.88 -21.80
C LYS A 310 -6.26 -10.68 -20.97
N PHE A 311 -6.22 -11.25 -19.76
CA PHE A 311 -5.04 -11.27 -18.87
C PHE A 311 -4.30 -12.60 -18.86
N SER A 312 -4.58 -13.52 -19.78
CA SER A 312 -3.82 -14.78 -19.92
C SER A 312 -2.31 -14.56 -20.04
N GLY A 313 -1.88 -13.47 -20.68
CA GLY A 313 -0.47 -13.06 -20.72
C GLY A 313 0.17 -12.80 -19.35
N SER A 314 -0.63 -12.52 -18.30
CA SER A 314 -0.15 -12.32 -16.93
C SER A 314 0.23 -13.61 -16.23
N VAL A 315 -0.28 -14.77 -16.68
CA VAL A 315 -0.13 -16.06 -15.99
C VAL A 315 1.35 -16.42 -15.84
N ARG A 316 2.09 -16.46 -16.95
CA ARG A 316 3.53 -16.80 -16.91
C ARG A 316 4.36 -15.83 -16.08
N LEU A 317 4.02 -14.53 -16.11
CA LEU A 317 4.69 -13.52 -15.29
C LEU A 317 4.37 -13.74 -13.81
N LEU A 318 3.11 -14.03 -13.50
CA LEU A 318 2.68 -14.32 -12.15
C LEU A 318 3.38 -15.57 -11.60
N ASP A 319 3.57 -16.61 -12.40
CA ASP A 319 4.29 -17.82 -11.98
C ASP A 319 5.73 -17.51 -11.56
N ILE A 320 6.44 -16.69 -12.36
CA ILE A 320 7.80 -16.22 -12.04
C ILE A 320 7.79 -15.39 -10.75
N LEU A 321 6.82 -14.50 -10.58
CA LEU A 321 6.73 -13.62 -9.43
C LEU A 321 6.35 -14.38 -8.15
N ILE A 322 5.46 -15.38 -8.21
CA ILE A 322 5.14 -16.27 -7.10
C ILE A 322 6.39 -17.03 -6.66
N LEU A 323 7.14 -17.59 -7.62
CA LEU A 323 8.38 -18.30 -7.32
C LEU A 323 9.43 -17.36 -6.70
N ALA A 324 9.60 -16.16 -7.26
CA ALA A 324 10.50 -15.15 -6.72
C ALA A 324 10.11 -14.75 -5.29
N ALA A 325 8.81 -14.53 -5.03
CA ALA A 325 8.29 -14.22 -3.71
C ALA A 325 8.55 -15.35 -2.70
N ALA A 326 8.38 -16.61 -3.12
CA ALA A 326 8.68 -17.78 -2.29
C ALA A 326 10.17 -17.89 -1.95
N VAL A 327 11.05 -17.67 -2.92
CA VAL A 327 12.51 -17.66 -2.70
C VAL A 327 12.91 -16.50 -1.79
N SER A 328 12.41 -15.30 -2.04
CA SER A 328 12.68 -14.13 -1.19
C SER A 328 12.20 -14.36 0.25
N ALA A 329 11.03 -14.97 0.42
CA ALA A 329 10.54 -15.35 1.74
C ALA A 329 11.50 -16.30 2.46
N ILE A 330 11.93 -17.39 1.80
CA ILE A 330 12.86 -18.35 2.38
C ILE A 330 14.20 -17.67 2.70
N HIS A 331 14.70 -16.79 1.82
CA HIS A 331 15.91 -16.02 2.06
C HIS A 331 15.80 -15.15 3.31
N THR A 332 14.74 -14.33 3.40
CA THR A 332 14.49 -13.48 4.58
C THR A 332 14.33 -14.31 5.85
N PHE A 333 13.75 -15.50 5.76
CA PHE A 333 13.69 -16.42 6.90
C PHE A 333 15.07 -16.83 7.39
N ILE A 334 15.91 -17.30 6.46
CA ILE A 334 17.27 -17.77 6.75
C ILE A 334 18.11 -16.62 7.31
N GLU A 335 18.02 -15.42 6.75
CA GLU A 335 18.68 -14.23 7.30
C GLU A 335 18.20 -13.90 8.72
N GLY A 336 16.88 -13.95 8.98
CA GLY A 336 16.32 -13.71 10.31
C GLY A 336 16.78 -14.72 11.35
N ILE A 337 17.16 -15.91 10.93
CA ILE A 337 17.73 -16.97 11.78
C ILE A 337 19.22 -16.75 12.03
N LEU A 338 19.96 -16.36 10.98
CA LEU A 338 21.42 -16.23 10.99
C LEU A 338 21.91 -14.87 11.51
N SER A 339 21.05 -13.86 11.57
CA SER A 339 21.44 -12.52 12.02
C SER A 339 21.91 -12.54 13.48
N PRO A 340 23.17 -12.11 13.75
CA PRO A 340 23.73 -12.09 15.11
C PRO A 340 23.14 -10.99 16.02
N GLN A 341 22.26 -10.12 15.54
CA GLN A 341 21.95 -8.84 16.19
C GLN A 341 20.65 -8.78 17.02
N LEU A 342 20.12 -9.92 17.48
CA LEU A 342 19.12 -9.94 18.55
C LEU A 342 19.46 -11.01 19.61
#